data_AF-A0A1S9CQ44-F1
#
_entry.id   AF-A0A1S9CQ44-F1
#
_cell.length_a   1.000
_cell.length_b   1.000
_cell.length_c   1.000
_cell.angle_alpha   90.00
_cell.angle_beta   90.00
_cell.angle_gamma   90.00
#
_symmetry.space_group_name_H-M   'P 1'
#
loop_
_entity.id
_entity.type
_entity.pdbx_description
1 polymer ?
#
loop_
_entity_poly.entity_id
_entity_poly.type
_entity_poly.pdbx_seq_one_letter_code
_entity_poly.pdbx_strand_id
1 'polypeptide(L)'
;MDEEINKSKPAYKFCIDNGLTPVISSITIERLNRAGAKLLAENPDLPIDTGYKVFSLQPKRKIVENNGVLDVANTGAYTSSDKLYNLLCASSQPLTSAIETIEPDKLYKINDVKIYSQSERKDTEPDKLCKISDAFYVLDNFDTPIAELNGQKIFIDGYSPLSLQNALNLGIVDNGDVSVVY
;
A
#
# COMPACT_ATOMS: atom_id res chain seq x y z
N MET A 1 -13.00 1.57 -13.22
CA MET A 1 -14.06 2.58 -13.05
C MET A 1 -15.24 1.87 -12.45
N ASP A 2 -15.79 2.37 -11.35
CA ASP A 2 -16.96 1.76 -10.73
C ASP A 2 -18.22 2.48 -11.22
N GLU A 3 -19.04 1.78 -11.99
CA GLU A 3 -20.18 2.36 -12.70
C GLU A 3 -21.48 2.01 -11.97
N GLU A 4 -22.39 2.98 -11.87
CA GLU A 4 -23.72 2.76 -11.32
C GLU A 4 -24.56 1.83 -12.21
N ILE A 5 -25.27 0.90 -11.58
CA ILE A 5 -26.16 -0.01 -12.28
C ILE A 5 -27.49 0.72 -12.56
N ASN A 6 -27.93 0.70 -13.81
CA ASN A 6 -29.23 1.24 -14.17
C ASN A 6 -30.37 0.49 -13.43
N LYS A 7 -31.30 1.25 -12.82
CA LYS A 7 -32.45 0.74 -12.04
C LYS A 7 -33.33 -0.27 -12.77
N SER A 8 -33.37 -0.22 -14.11
CA SER A 8 -34.14 -1.16 -14.93
C SER A 8 -33.48 -2.54 -15.07
N LYS A 9 -32.18 -2.67 -14.77
CA LYS A 9 -31.47 -3.94 -14.90
C LYS A 9 -31.78 -4.84 -13.70
N PRO A 10 -31.92 -6.17 -13.91
CA PRO A 10 -32.12 -7.12 -12.80
C PRO A 10 -31.02 -7.05 -11.73
N ALA A 11 -29.79 -6.74 -12.15
CA ALA A 11 -28.65 -6.59 -11.25
C ALA A 11 -28.85 -5.47 -10.20
N TYR A 12 -29.61 -4.42 -10.51
CA TYR A 12 -29.91 -3.36 -9.55
C TYR A 12 -30.75 -3.90 -8.40
N LYS A 13 -31.85 -4.60 -8.73
CA LYS A 13 -32.72 -5.24 -7.74
C LYS A 13 -31.93 -6.24 -6.91
N PHE A 14 -31.09 -7.06 -7.54
CA PHE A 14 -30.21 -7.99 -6.85
C PHE A 14 -29.33 -7.28 -5.80
N CYS A 15 -28.70 -6.15 -6.15
CA CYS A 15 -27.90 -5.39 -5.18
C CYS A 15 -28.74 -4.93 -3.99
N ILE A 16 -29.89 -4.29 -4.23
CA ILE A 16 -30.77 -3.79 -3.16
C ILE A 16 -31.27 -4.92 -2.26
N ASP A 17 -31.75 -6.03 -2.85
CA ASP A 17 -32.27 -7.18 -2.11
C ASP A 17 -31.20 -7.84 -1.21
N ASN A 18 -29.91 -7.68 -1.56
CA ASN A 18 -28.77 -8.21 -0.79
C ASN A 18 -28.04 -7.14 0.03
N GLY A 19 -28.58 -5.92 0.14
CA GLY A 19 -27.96 -4.83 0.92
C GLY A 19 -26.65 -4.28 0.32
N LEU A 20 -26.42 -4.49 -0.97
CA LEU A 20 -25.23 -4.03 -1.69
C LEU A 20 -25.49 -2.68 -2.37
N THR A 21 -24.45 -1.85 -2.46
CA THR A 21 -24.49 -0.65 -3.31
C THR A 21 -24.63 -1.05 -4.78
N PRO A 22 -25.54 -0.45 -5.56
CA PRO A 22 -25.84 -0.87 -6.93
C PRO A 22 -24.79 -0.37 -7.94
N VAL A 23 -23.58 -0.90 -7.83
CA VAL A 23 -22.44 -0.60 -8.71
C VAL A 23 -21.83 -1.90 -9.25
N ILE A 24 -21.14 -1.82 -10.40
CA ILE A 24 -20.59 -3.00 -11.08
C ILE A 24 -19.55 -3.73 -10.22
N SER A 25 -18.78 -3.02 -9.39
CA SER A 25 -17.82 -3.66 -8.47
C SER A 25 -18.53 -4.57 -7.45
N SER A 26 -19.69 -4.16 -6.90
CA SER A 26 -20.45 -4.95 -5.92
C SER A 26 -20.85 -6.32 -6.45
N ILE A 27 -21.36 -6.40 -7.68
CA ILE A 27 -21.72 -7.68 -8.30
C ILE A 27 -20.49 -8.52 -8.64
N THR A 28 -19.35 -7.87 -8.91
CA THR A 28 -18.09 -8.54 -9.21
C THR A 28 -17.51 -9.18 -7.95
N ILE A 29 -17.46 -8.43 -6.85
CA ILE A 29 -17.05 -8.88 -5.51
C ILE A 29 -17.96 -10.02 -5.04
N GLU A 30 -19.28 -9.87 -5.17
CA GLU A 30 -20.24 -10.90 -4.76
C GLU A 30 -20.09 -12.19 -5.57
N ARG A 31 -19.84 -12.09 -6.88
CA ARG A 31 -19.54 -13.26 -7.72
C ARG A 31 -18.26 -13.96 -7.26
N LEU A 32 -17.20 -13.21 -6.93
CA LEU A 32 -15.94 -13.76 -6.42
C LEU A 32 -16.17 -14.47 -5.07
N ASN A 33 -16.92 -13.86 -4.15
CA ASN A 33 -17.28 -14.47 -2.87
C ASN A 33 -17.99 -15.82 -3.05
N ARG A 34 -19.02 -15.86 -3.91
CA ARG A 34 -19.77 -17.10 -4.19
C ARG A 34 -18.91 -18.17 -4.87
N ALA A 35 -18.03 -17.77 -5.78
CA ALA A 35 -17.11 -18.70 -6.45
C ALA A 35 -16.09 -19.27 -5.46
N GLY A 36 -15.50 -18.43 -4.60
CA GLY A 36 -14.59 -18.87 -3.54
C GLY A 36 -15.25 -19.83 -2.55
N ALA A 37 -16.45 -19.48 -2.07
CA ALA A 37 -17.22 -20.35 -1.18
C ALA A 37 -17.55 -21.71 -1.81
N LYS A 38 -17.90 -21.73 -3.11
CA LYS A 38 -18.16 -22.97 -3.85
C LYS A 38 -16.90 -23.83 -3.97
N LEU A 39 -15.75 -23.23 -4.29
CA LEU A 39 -14.48 -23.96 -4.39
C LEU A 39 -14.08 -24.62 -3.06
N LEU A 40 -14.23 -23.90 -1.94
CA LEU A 40 -13.97 -24.44 -0.61
C LEU A 40 -14.92 -25.59 -0.24
N ALA A 41 -16.22 -25.47 -0.59
CA ALA A 41 -17.20 -26.51 -0.32
C ALA A 41 -16.96 -27.79 -1.14
N GLU A 42 -16.48 -27.66 -2.37
CA GLU A 42 -16.18 -28.78 -3.27
C GLU A 42 -14.81 -29.42 -2.97
N ASN A 43 -13.90 -28.71 -2.31
CA ASN A 43 -12.52 -29.15 -2.08
C ASN A 43 -12.06 -28.88 -0.63
N PRO A 44 -12.71 -29.46 0.39
CA PRO A 44 -12.44 -29.13 1.80
C PRO A 44 -11.02 -29.49 2.26
N ASP A 45 -10.38 -30.47 1.61
CA ASP A 45 -9.06 -30.98 2.00
C ASP A 45 -7.89 -30.27 1.27
N LEU A 46 -8.19 -29.39 0.30
CA LEU A 46 -7.16 -28.66 -0.43
C LEU A 46 -6.85 -27.32 0.28
N PRO A 47 -5.57 -26.96 0.48
CA PRO A 47 -5.19 -25.67 1.05
C PRO A 47 -5.33 -24.55 0.01
N ILE A 48 -6.57 -24.22 -0.37
CA ILE A 48 -6.88 -23.18 -1.36
C ILE A 48 -7.11 -21.86 -0.65
N ASP A 49 -6.30 -20.84 -0.98
CA ASP A 49 -6.58 -19.46 -0.59
C ASP A 49 -7.60 -18.84 -1.57
N THR A 50 -8.78 -18.50 -1.06
CA THR A 50 -9.84 -17.80 -1.80
C THR A 50 -10.03 -16.36 -1.32
N GLY A 51 -9.18 -15.91 -0.39
CA GLY A 51 -9.15 -14.55 0.10
C GLY A 51 -8.63 -13.57 -0.95
N TYR A 52 -9.10 -12.34 -0.88
CA TYR A 52 -8.62 -11.25 -1.71
C TYR A 52 -8.80 -9.91 -0.98
N LYS A 53 -8.07 -8.91 -1.44
CA LYS A 53 -8.18 -7.52 -0.95
C LYS A 53 -8.82 -6.66 -2.04
N VAL A 54 -9.72 -5.77 -1.64
CA VAL A 54 -10.37 -4.81 -2.54
C VAL A 54 -9.78 -3.43 -2.26
N PHE A 55 -9.34 -2.76 -3.32
CA PHE A 55 -8.80 -1.41 -3.25
C PHE A 55 -9.67 -0.47 -4.09
N SER A 56 -9.82 0.76 -3.63
CA SER A 56 -10.44 1.84 -4.40
C SER A 56 -9.40 2.91 -4.72
N LEU A 57 -9.65 3.71 -5.75
CA LEU A 57 -8.80 4.83 -6.12
C LEU A 57 -9.38 6.11 -5.55
N GLN A 58 -8.53 6.90 -4.90
CA GLN A 58 -8.86 8.23 -4.37
C GLN A 58 -7.91 9.28 -4.99
N PRO A 59 -8.32 10.56 -5.03
CA PRO A 59 -7.44 11.63 -5.48
C PRO A 59 -6.18 11.73 -4.62
N LYS A 60 -5.00 11.75 -5.26
CA LYS A 60 -3.68 11.83 -4.58
C LYS A 60 -3.62 13.01 -3.59
N ARG A 61 -2.94 12.80 -2.46
CA ARG A 61 -2.53 13.88 -1.53
C ARG A 61 -1.64 14.88 -2.26
N LYS A 62 -1.71 16.15 -1.87
CA LYS A 62 -0.94 17.22 -2.51
C LYS A 62 -0.45 18.20 -1.46
N ILE A 63 0.75 18.72 -1.66
CA ILE A 63 1.22 19.89 -0.91
C ILE A 63 0.53 21.11 -1.52
N VAL A 64 -0.09 21.92 -0.67
CA VAL A 64 -0.76 23.18 -1.02
C VAL A 64 -0.18 24.31 -0.17
N GLU A 65 -0.23 25.53 -0.67
CA GLU A 65 0.17 26.72 0.09
C GLU A 65 -1.09 27.43 0.57
N ASN A 66 -1.14 27.71 1.87
CA ASN A 66 -2.23 28.38 2.56
C ASN A 66 -1.66 29.51 3.43
N ASN A 67 -1.75 30.76 2.95
CA ASN A 67 -1.32 31.97 3.68
C ASN A 67 0.17 31.96 4.12
N GLY A 68 1.07 31.56 3.23
CA GLY A 68 2.50 31.45 3.45
C GLY A 68 2.94 30.16 4.16
N VAL A 69 2.00 29.26 4.46
CA VAL A 69 2.27 27.98 5.13
C VAL A 69 2.01 26.84 4.15
N LEU A 70 2.97 25.92 4.01
CA LEU A 70 2.77 24.67 3.27
C LEU A 70 1.94 23.71 4.10
N ASP A 71 0.89 23.16 3.50
CA ASP A 71 -0.06 22.23 4.11
C ASP A 71 -0.28 21.03 3.16
N VAL A 72 -0.87 19.95 3.67
CA VAL A 72 -1.19 18.76 2.88
C VAL A 72 -2.71 18.67 2.69
N ALA A 73 -3.15 18.81 1.45
CA ALA A 73 -4.54 18.59 1.06
C ALA A 73 -4.87 17.09 1.00
N ASN A 74 -6.15 16.76 1.23
CA ASN A 74 -6.71 15.40 1.19
C ASN A 74 -6.18 14.46 2.30
N THR A 75 -5.73 14.97 3.45
CA THR A 75 -5.19 14.16 4.56
C THR A 75 -6.24 13.25 5.21
N GLY A 76 -7.47 13.74 5.42
CA GLY A 76 -8.53 12.99 6.10
C GLY A 76 -9.10 11.79 5.33
N ALA A 77 -8.66 11.55 4.10
CA ALA A 77 -9.17 10.48 3.24
C ALA A 77 -8.33 9.18 3.31
N TYR A 78 -7.23 9.16 4.06
CA TYR A 78 -6.26 8.05 4.04
C TYR A 78 -6.00 7.50 5.43
N THR A 79 -6.33 6.23 5.63
CA THR A 79 -5.93 5.46 6.82
C THR A 79 -4.44 5.11 6.75
N SER A 80 -3.85 4.66 7.86
CA SER A 80 -2.47 4.15 7.86
C SER A 80 -2.28 2.98 6.89
N SER A 81 -3.31 2.13 6.74
CA SER A 81 -3.29 1.05 5.75
C SER A 81 -3.23 1.60 4.32
N ASP A 82 -4.00 2.63 3.99
CA ASP A 82 -3.96 3.24 2.67
C ASP A 82 -2.58 3.86 2.39
N LYS A 83 -1.99 4.54 3.37
CA LYS A 83 -0.63 5.08 3.27
C LYS A 83 0.38 3.97 3.01
N LEU A 84 0.31 2.87 3.75
CA LEU A 84 1.21 1.72 3.60
C LEU A 84 1.10 1.08 2.20
N TYR A 85 -0.10 0.79 1.73
CA TYR A 85 -0.29 0.17 0.41
C TYR A 85 0.10 1.10 -0.75
N ASN A 86 -0.12 2.41 -0.60
CA ASN A 86 0.39 3.38 -1.56
C ASN A 86 1.93 3.40 -1.57
N LEU A 87 2.56 3.33 -0.39
CA LEU A 87 4.01 3.29 -0.27
C LEU A 87 4.61 2.01 -0.86
N LEU A 88 3.98 0.85 -0.61
CA LEU A 88 4.28 -0.44 -1.25
C LEU A 88 4.21 -0.37 -2.77
N CYS A 89 3.14 0.23 -3.32
CA CYS A 89 2.99 0.39 -4.77
C CYS A 89 4.10 1.29 -5.34
N ALA A 90 4.41 2.40 -4.66
CA ALA A 90 5.43 3.34 -5.10
C ALA A 90 6.84 2.75 -5.03
N SER A 91 7.12 1.89 -4.05
CA SER A 91 8.36 1.11 -3.95
C SER A 91 8.36 -0.16 -4.82
N SER A 92 7.37 -0.31 -5.72
CA SER A 92 7.25 -1.43 -6.66
C SER A 92 7.15 -2.81 -6.01
N GLN A 93 6.56 -2.88 -4.81
CA GLN A 93 6.34 -4.12 -4.10
C GLN A 93 4.97 -4.74 -4.41
N PRO A 94 4.87 -6.08 -4.44
CA PRO A 94 3.59 -6.77 -4.58
C PRO A 94 2.62 -6.44 -3.43
N LEU A 95 1.33 -6.33 -3.74
CA LEU A 95 0.27 -6.15 -2.73
C LEU A 95 0.02 -7.42 -1.88
N THR A 96 0.61 -8.54 -2.31
CA THR A 96 0.59 -9.83 -1.60
C THR A 96 1.74 -9.99 -0.62
N SER A 97 2.67 -9.03 -0.55
CA SER A 97 3.82 -9.11 0.36
C SER A 97 3.37 -9.28 1.81
N ALA A 98 4.12 -10.11 2.56
CA ALA A 98 3.91 -10.28 3.98
C ALA A 98 4.31 -8.98 4.70
N ILE A 99 3.38 -8.43 5.48
CA ILE A 99 3.58 -7.20 6.25
C ILE A 99 3.71 -7.58 7.72
N GLU A 100 4.83 -7.24 8.31
CA GLU A 100 5.08 -7.33 9.74
C GLU A 100 4.87 -5.95 10.37
N THR A 101 3.98 -5.87 11.36
CA THR A 101 3.73 -4.63 12.11
C THR A 101 4.72 -4.53 13.26
N ILE A 102 5.58 -3.51 13.23
CA ILE A 102 6.53 -3.22 14.32
C ILE A 102 5.87 -2.25 15.31
N GLU A 103 5.34 -1.14 14.79
CA GLU A 103 4.50 -0.22 15.55
C GLU A 103 3.19 0.05 14.79
N PRO A 104 2.03 -0.25 15.39
CA PRO A 104 0.74 0.01 14.76
C PRO A 104 0.63 1.44 14.27
N ASP A 105 0.12 1.60 13.05
CA ASP A 105 -0.08 2.88 12.36
C ASP A 105 1.18 3.71 12.05
N LYS A 106 2.37 3.25 12.45
CA LYS A 106 3.61 4.05 12.38
C LYS A 106 4.74 3.37 11.60
N LEU A 107 5.04 2.10 11.89
CA LEU A 107 6.23 1.42 11.39
C LEU A 107 5.92 -0.03 11.02
N TYR A 108 6.25 -0.38 9.78
CA TYR A 108 6.05 -1.71 9.24
C TYR A 108 7.33 -2.23 8.61
N LYS A 109 7.53 -3.54 8.67
CA LYS A 109 8.61 -4.26 8.00
C LYS A 109 8.01 -5.17 6.94
N ILE A 110 8.59 -5.15 5.75
CA ILE A 110 8.26 -6.09 4.68
C ILE A 110 9.53 -6.85 4.34
N ASN A 111 9.42 -8.18 4.35
CA ASN A 111 10.53 -9.07 4.08
C ASN A 111 10.60 -9.38 2.57
N ASP A 112 11.79 -9.75 2.11
CA ASP A 112 12.05 -10.14 0.73
C ASP A 112 11.64 -9.09 -0.33
N VAL A 113 11.84 -7.81 0.02
CA VAL A 113 11.56 -6.67 -0.86
C VAL A 113 12.52 -6.70 -2.04
N LYS A 114 11.95 -6.67 -3.25
CA LYS A 114 12.73 -6.59 -4.48
C LYS A 114 13.10 -5.14 -4.74
N ILE A 115 14.37 -4.83 -4.63
CA ILE A 115 14.89 -3.47 -4.84
C ILE A 115 15.59 -3.44 -6.19
N TYR A 116 15.00 -2.70 -7.12
CA TYR A 116 15.56 -2.48 -8.44
C TYR A 116 16.48 -1.26 -8.40
N SER A 117 17.78 -1.44 -8.66
CA SER A 117 18.69 -0.31 -8.87
C SER A 117 18.75 0.02 -10.37
N GLN A 118 18.44 1.26 -10.76
CA GLN A 118 18.79 1.73 -12.09
C GLN A 118 20.32 1.93 -12.16
N SER A 119 21.05 0.95 -12.67
CA SER A 119 22.47 1.17 -13.00
C SER A 119 22.55 1.92 -14.33
N GLU A 120 23.22 3.08 -14.35
CA GLU A 120 23.42 3.93 -15.53
C GLU A 120 24.35 3.33 -16.60
N ARG A 121 24.17 2.07 -17.01
CA ARG A 121 24.96 1.47 -18.10
C ARG A 121 24.07 1.09 -19.26
N LYS A 122 24.19 1.87 -20.34
CA LYS A 122 23.43 1.75 -21.58
C LYS A 122 23.69 0.47 -22.41
N ASP A 123 24.58 -0.43 -22.01
CA ASP A 123 25.06 -1.49 -22.91
C ASP A 123 25.09 -2.92 -22.33
N THR A 124 24.36 -3.21 -21.25
CA THR A 124 24.25 -4.61 -20.74
C THR A 124 22.83 -4.90 -20.27
N GLU A 125 22.32 -6.09 -20.63
CA GLU A 125 20.97 -6.62 -20.39
C GLU A 125 20.24 -6.03 -19.16
N PRO A 126 18.97 -5.57 -19.32
CA PRO A 126 18.21 -4.84 -18.29
C PRO A 126 17.86 -5.62 -17.01
N ASP A 127 18.25 -6.89 -16.89
CA ASP A 127 17.64 -7.83 -15.92
C ASP A 127 18.43 -8.08 -14.63
N LYS A 128 19.58 -7.44 -14.39
CA LYS A 128 20.57 -8.05 -13.46
C LYS A 128 20.77 -7.55 -12.04
N LEU A 129 20.07 -6.54 -11.52
CA LEU A 129 20.28 -6.14 -10.11
C LEU A 129 18.96 -5.92 -9.36
N CYS A 130 18.28 -7.03 -9.07
CA CYS A 130 17.31 -7.11 -7.98
C CYS A 130 18.07 -7.51 -6.70
N LYS A 131 18.26 -6.58 -5.76
CA LYS A 131 18.65 -6.96 -4.40
C LYS A 131 17.39 -7.34 -3.66
N ILE A 132 17.35 -8.55 -3.11
CA ILE A 132 16.32 -8.96 -2.16
C ILE A 132 16.85 -8.59 -0.78
N SER A 133 16.13 -7.73 -0.08
CA SER A 133 16.41 -7.43 1.32
C SER A 133 15.12 -7.09 2.03
N ASP A 134 15.16 -7.07 3.36
CA ASP A 134 14.07 -6.49 4.13
C ASP A 134 14.06 -4.96 3.94
N ALA A 135 12.89 -4.35 4.09
CA ALA A 135 12.76 -2.90 4.11
C ALA A 135 11.70 -2.43 5.12
N PHE A 136 11.93 -1.26 5.68
CA PHE A 136 11.04 -0.59 6.61
C PHE A 136 10.20 0.48 5.92
N TYR A 137 8.96 0.63 6.37
CA TYR A 137 7.97 1.56 5.86
C TYR A 137 7.48 2.43 7.02
N VAL A 138 7.84 3.71 6.98
CA VAL A 138 7.60 4.71 8.03
C VAL A 138 6.43 5.60 7.62
N LEU A 139 5.38 5.63 8.44
CA LEU A 139 4.15 6.37 8.17
C LEU A 139 3.88 7.50 9.18
N ASP A 140 4.61 7.55 10.30
CA ASP A 140 4.57 8.62 11.30
C ASP A 140 5.82 8.51 12.21
N ASN A 141 5.87 9.33 13.24
CA ASN A 141 6.81 9.21 14.35
C ASN A 141 6.68 7.86 15.05
N PHE A 142 7.82 7.21 15.22
CA PHE A 142 7.98 5.93 15.89
C PHE A 142 8.94 6.06 17.06
N ASP A 143 8.84 5.14 18.00
CA ASP A 143 9.63 5.08 19.23
C ASP A 143 10.72 3.98 19.17
N THR A 144 10.63 3.08 18.19
CA THR A 144 11.58 1.98 17.93
C THR A 144 13.01 2.51 17.77
N PRO A 145 14.00 1.95 18.48
CA PRO A 145 15.40 2.34 18.33
C PRO A 145 15.93 2.16 16.90
N ILE A 146 16.59 3.18 16.35
CA ILE A 146 17.15 3.17 14.98
C ILE A 146 18.14 2.03 14.75
N ALA A 147 18.81 1.58 15.81
CA ALA A 147 19.73 0.45 15.75
C ALA A 147 19.06 -0.82 15.17
N GLU A 148 17.74 -0.95 15.32
CA GLU A 148 16.95 -2.05 14.77
C GLU A 148 16.66 -1.90 13.26
N LEU A 149 16.81 -0.69 12.71
CA LEU A 149 16.57 -0.36 11.30
C LEU A 149 17.88 -0.31 10.48
N ASN A 150 19.04 -0.38 11.13
CA ASN A 150 20.34 -0.16 10.49
C ASN A 150 20.65 -1.14 9.35
N GLY A 151 21.19 -0.62 8.24
CA GLY A 151 21.65 -1.40 7.08
C GLY A 151 20.54 -1.92 6.17
N GLN A 152 19.29 -1.53 6.43
CA GLN A 152 18.13 -1.87 5.60
C GLN A 152 17.61 -0.65 4.86
N LYS A 153 16.86 -0.89 3.78
CA LYS A 153 16.20 0.18 3.03
C LYS A 153 14.99 0.69 3.80
N ILE A 154 14.80 2.01 3.80
CA ILE A 154 13.73 2.67 4.55
C ILE A 154 12.94 3.55 3.59
N PHE A 155 11.64 3.32 3.50
CA PHE A 155 10.69 4.13 2.75
C PHE A 155 9.87 4.97 3.71
N ILE A 156 9.78 6.27 3.45
CA ILE A 156 9.07 7.22 4.31
C ILE A 156 7.93 7.85 3.51
N ASP A 157 6.72 7.88 4.09
CA ASP A 157 5.60 8.65 3.54
C ASP A 157 5.87 10.16 3.69
N GLY A 158 6.18 10.83 2.58
CA GLY A 158 6.57 12.24 2.54
C GLY A 158 5.46 13.24 2.89
N TYR A 159 4.21 12.78 2.98
CA TYR A 159 3.10 13.63 3.45
C TYR A 159 2.78 13.47 4.92
N SER A 160 3.33 12.45 5.57
CA SER A 160 3.10 12.23 6.99
C SER A 160 4.07 13.07 7.83
N PRO A 161 3.64 13.54 9.01
CA PRO A 161 4.53 14.25 9.91
C PRO A 161 5.66 13.33 10.38
N LEU A 162 6.88 13.88 10.41
CA LEU A 162 8.05 13.24 10.99
C LEU A 162 8.81 14.28 11.80
N SER A 163 9.11 13.95 13.05
CA SER A 163 9.87 14.81 13.95
C SER A 163 11.29 14.98 13.42
N LEU A 164 11.87 16.15 13.70
CA LEU A 164 13.26 16.44 13.35
C LEU A 164 14.21 15.39 13.94
N GLN A 165 13.93 14.93 15.17
CA GLN A 165 14.73 13.89 15.81
C GLN A 165 14.71 12.60 14.98
N ASN A 166 13.54 12.06 14.63
CA ASN A 166 13.46 10.85 13.80
C ASN A 166 14.06 11.05 12.40
N ALA A 167 13.88 12.22 11.80
CA ALA A 167 14.46 12.54 10.49
C ALA A 167 16.00 12.53 10.51
N LEU A 168 16.62 13.18 11.51
CA LEU A 168 18.08 13.21 11.68
C LEU A 168 18.64 11.84 12.02
N ASN A 169 17.94 11.13 12.90
CA ASN A 169 18.26 9.79 13.37
C ASN A 169 18.29 8.74 12.23
N LEU A 170 17.35 8.83 11.30
CA LEU A 170 17.31 7.99 10.10
C LEU A 170 18.40 8.35 9.08
N GLY A 171 19.07 9.50 9.25
CA GLY A 171 20.06 9.97 8.30
C GLY A 171 19.47 10.34 6.94
N ILE A 172 18.22 10.86 6.90
CA ILE A 172 17.53 11.25 5.66
C ILE A 172 18.40 12.18 4.77
N VAL A 173 19.31 12.93 5.39
CA VAL A 173 20.14 13.94 4.72
C VAL A 173 21.37 13.32 4.01
N ASP A 174 21.90 12.20 4.50
CA ASP A 174 23.22 11.68 4.11
C ASP A 174 23.25 10.19 3.72
N ASN A 175 22.15 9.44 3.90
CA ASN A 175 22.11 7.99 3.69
C ASN A 175 21.24 7.59 2.48
N GLY A 176 21.86 6.98 1.46
CA GLY A 176 21.19 6.51 0.24
C GLY A 176 20.19 5.36 0.45
N ASP A 177 20.19 4.75 1.63
CA ASP A 177 19.26 3.68 2.00
C ASP A 177 17.88 4.21 2.45
N VAL A 178 17.72 5.53 2.62
CA VAL A 178 16.43 6.14 2.94
C VAL A 178 15.81 6.78 1.70
N SER A 179 14.51 6.62 1.52
CA SER A 179 13.78 7.14 0.36
C SER A 179 12.45 7.73 0.80
N VAL A 180 12.28 9.04 0.59
CA VAL A 180 11.04 9.77 0.87
C VAL A 180 10.15 9.70 -0.37
N VAL A 181 8.89 9.29 -0.19
CA VAL A 181 7.95 9.05 -1.29
C VAL A 181 6.74 9.97 -1.15
N TYR A 182 6.40 10.67 -2.23
CA TYR A 182 5.26 11.59 -2.34
C TYR A 182 4.27 11.14 -3.41
#